data_AF-A0A917H7T2-F1
#
_entry.id   AF-A0A917H7T2-F1
#
_cell.length_a   1.000
_cell.length_b   1.000
_cell.length_c   1.000
_cell.angle_alpha   90.00
_cell.angle_beta   90.00
_cell.angle_gamma   90.00
#
_symmetry.space_group_name_H-M   'P 1'
#
loop_
_entity.id
_entity.type
_entity.pdbx_description
1 polymer ?
#
loop_
_entity_poly.entity_id
_entity_poly.type
_entity_poly.pdbx_seq_one_letter_code
_entity_poly.pdbx_strand_id
1 'polypeptide(L)' 'MYNETKLIGVYSSKEIAESVVERYKRLPGFKDYLDSFYISEYEIDKDHWTEGFI' A
#
# COMPACT_ATOMS: atom_id res chain seq x y z
N MET A 1 10.87 5.98 -16.52
CA MET A 1 11.02 6.12 -15.06
C MET A 1 10.15 5.05 -14.44
N TYR A 2 10.75 3.98 -13.89
CA TYR A 2 9.97 2.93 -13.26
C TYR A 2 9.39 3.47 -11.95
N ASN A 3 8.08 3.74 -11.97
CA ASN A 3 7.32 4.07 -10.78
C ASN A 3 7.08 2.76 -10.03
N GLU A 4 8.13 2.22 -9.39
CA GLU A 4 8.03 0.99 -8.62
C GLU A 4 7.24 1.28 -7.35
N THR A 5 5.98 0.86 -7.33
CA THR A 5 5.21 0.77 -6.09
C THR A 5 5.56 -0.53 -5.38
N LYS A 6 5.80 -0.46 -4.07
CA LYS A 6 5.99 -1.65 -3.22
C LYS A 6 4.81 -1.79 -2.27
N LEU A 7 4.28 -3.00 -2.14
CA LEU A 7 3.19 -3.29 -1.21
C LEU A 7 3.73 -3.35 0.22
N ILE A 8 3.21 -2.50 1.10
CA ILE A 8 3.50 -2.55 2.54
C ILE A 8 2.69 -3.65 3.22
N GLY A 9 1.40 -3.73 2.91
CA GLY A 9 0.51 -4.72 3.49
C GLY A 9 -0.94 -4.50 3.11
N VAL A 10 -1.75 -5.47 3.49
CA VAL A 10 -3.21 -5.51 3.34
C VAL A 10 -3.81 -5.47 4.74
N TYR A 11 -4.84 -4.66 4.94
CA TYR A 11 -5.50 -4.52 6.23
C TYR A 11 -7.01 -4.65 6.11
N SER A 12 -7.65 -5.18 7.15
CA SER A 12 -9.09 -5.44 7.19
C SER A 12 -9.95 -4.18 7.32
N SER A 13 -9.34 -3.05 7.64
CA SER A 13 -10.03 -1.75 7.71
C SER A 13 -9.09 -0.61 7.34
N LYS A 14 -9.68 0.51 6.95
CA LYS A 14 -8.96 1.72 6.59
C LYS A 14 -8.19 2.30 7.76
N GLU A 15 -8.76 2.27 8.97
CA GLU A 15 -8.16 2.81 10.19
C GLU A 15 -6.86 2.07 10.54
N ILE A 16 -6.84 0.74 10.34
CA ILE A 16 -5.62 -0.06 10.54
C ILE A 16 -4.57 0.36 9.51
N ALA A 17 -4.94 0.50 8.24
CA ALA A 17 -4.01 0.93 7.18
C ALA A 17 -3.43 2.33 7.46
N GLU A 18 -4.25 3.28 7.89
CA GLU A 18 -3.83 4.64 8.29
C GLU A 18 -2.84 4.58 9.46
N SER A 19 -3.12 3.79 10.49
CA SER A 19 -2.21 3.62 11.64
C SER A 19 -0.84 3.09 11.23
N VAL A 20 -0.79 2.21 10.22
CA VAL A 20 0.46 1.67 9.69
C VAL A 20 1.20 2.71 8.87
N VAL A 21 0.51 3.49 8.03
CA VAL A 21 1.12 4.61 7.30
C VAL A 21 1.80 5.57 8.27
N GLU A 22 1.12 5.97 9.35
CA GLU A 22 1.70 6.86 10.36
C GLU A 22 2.91 6.24 11.05
N ARG A 23 2.91 4.93 11.31
CA ARG A 23 4.10 4.22 11.82
C ARG A 23 5.25 4.24 10.81
N TYR A 24 4.99 4.02 9.53
CA TYR A 24 6.02 3.94 8.49
C TYR A 24 6.64 5.29 8.20
N LYS A 25 5.88 6.39 8.25
CA LYS A 25 6.40 7.76 8.13
C LYS A 25 7.49 8.10 9.16
N ARG A 26 7.61 7.33 10.25
CA ARG A 26 8.66 7.52 11.27
C ARG A 26 9.90 6.67 11.04
N LEU A 27 9.88 5.72 10.10
CA LEU A 27 11.01 4.83 9.85
C LEU A 27 12.11 5.55 9.04
N PRO A 28 13.39 5.21 9.28
CA PRO A 28 14.50 5.68 8.43
C PRO A 28 14.25 5.35 6.95
N GLY A 29 14.59 6.28 6.06
CA GLY A 29 14.34 6.17 4.62
C GLY A 29 12.91 6.51 4.22
N PHE A 30 11.89 6.11 5.00
CA PHE A 30 10.49 6.43 4.71
C PHE A 30 10.09 7.85 5.10
N LYS A 31 10.67 8.36 6.19
CA LYS A 31 10.41 9.72 6.68
C LYS A 31 10.77 10.84 5.69
N ASP A 32 11.60 10.52 4.69
CA ASP A 32 12.02 11.46 3.65
C ASP A 32 11.01 11.52 2.48
N TYR A 33 9.95 10.69 2.51
CA TYR A 33 8.93 10.54 1.46
C TYR A 33 7.51 10.47 2.04
N LEU A 34 7.08 11.50 2.78
CA LEU A 34 5.81 11.49 3.52
C LEU A 34 4.55 11.43 2.63
N ASP A 35 4.64 11.93 1.40
CA ASP A 35 3.53 11.98 0.44
C ASP A 35 3.50 10.77 -0.50
N SER A 36 4.40 9.79 -0.32
CA SER A 36 4.52 8.61 -1.20
C SER A 36 3.76 7.38 -0.70
N PHE A 37 2.81 7.58 0.23
CA PHE A 37 1.96 6.52 0.76
C PHE A 37 0.56 6.58 0.13
N TYR A 38 0.05 5.42 -0.29
CA TYR A 38 -1.28 5.28 -0.89
C TYR A 38 -2.04 4.15 -0.21
N ILE A 39 -3.31 4.38 0.10
CA ILE A 39 -4.25 3.37 0.59
C ILE A 39 -5.33 3.22 -0.49
N SER A 40 -5.55 1.98 -0.93
CA SER A 40 -6.63 1.63 -1.86
C SER A 40 -7.48 0.54 -1.24
N GLU A 41 -8.79 0.68 -1.34
CA GLU A 41 -9.75 -0.36 -1.00
C GLU A 41 -9.74 -1.44 -2.08
N TYR A 42 -9.92 -2.70 -1.69
CA TYR A 42 -10.11 -3.80 -2.62
C TYR A 42 -10.93 -4.92 -1.96
N GLU A 43 -11.71 -5.64 -2.77
CA GLU A 43 -12.55 -6.73 -2.29
C GLU A 43 -11.76 -8.03 -2.07
N ILE A 44 -11.98 -8.71 -0.95
CA ILE A 44 -11.43 -10.04 -0.70
C ILE A 44 -12.21 -11.11 -1.50
N ASP A 45 -11.59 -12.28 -1.69
CA ASP A 45 -12.18 -13.43 -2.41
C ASP A 45 -12.61 -13.14 -3.86
N LYS A 46 -11.92 -12.19 -4.51
CA LYS A 46 -12.06 -11.89 -5.93
C LYS A 46 -10.72 -11.92 -6.65
N ASP A 47 -10.75 -12.29 -7.91
CA ASP A 47 -9.60 -12.20 -8.81
C ASP A 47 -9.36 -10.74 -9.20
N HIS A 48 -8.20 -10.19 -8.81
CA HIS A 48 -7.79 -8.83 -9.16
C HIS A 48 -6.93 -8.76 -10.41
N TRP A 49 -6.49 -9.90 -10.92
CA TRP A 49 -5.74 -10.02 -12.17
C TRP A 49 -6.52 -10.92 -13.14
N THR A 50 -7.38 -10.30 -13.92
CA THR A 50 -8.31 -10.99 -14.84
C THR A 50 -7.72 -11.23 -16.22
N GLU A 51 -6.63 -10.53 -16.56
CA GLU A 51 -6.01 -10.55 -17.89
C GLU A 51 -4.96 -11.68 -18.04
N GLY A 52 -4.42 -12.19 -16.92
CA GLY A 52 -3.41 -13.25 -16.91
C GLY A 52 -2.02 -12.80 -17.39
N PHE A 53 -1.07 -13.74 -17.39
CA PHE A 53 0.26 -13.57 -17.99
C PHE A 53 0.23 -14.13 -19.40
N ILE A 54 0.58 -13.32 -20.41
CA ILE A 54 0.72 -13.76 -21.80
C ILE A 54 2.21 -13.97 -22.11
#